data_AF-A0A6P0NNV4-F1
#
_entry.id   AF-A0A6P0NNV4-F1
#
_cell.length_a   1.000
_cell.length_b   1.000
_cell.length_c   1.000
_cell.angle_alpha   90.00
_cell.angle_beta   90.00
_cell.angle_gamma   90.00
#
_symmetry.space_group_name_H-M   'P 1'
#
loop_
_entity.id
_entity.type
_entity.pdbx_description
1 polymer ?
#
loop_
_entity_poly.entity_id
_entity_poly.type
_entity_poly.pdbx_seq_one_letter_code
_entity_poly.pdbx_strand_id
1 'polypeptide(L)'
;MSTLLEKIASDEAIDTAYQWLCKKRQHYHPNADVRQLRRWWHEKKPILQAQLLSGNFQFRELRLIRGEEKSIEWWSSLDALVNKAMTIVLTEHLKPVLSTRCFHLAGNGGLKGAVREVATNVEEHPFVFRTDVKGYYASINHKILMDIVGLHIKE
;
A
#
# COMPACT_ATOMS: atom_id res chain seq x y z
N MET A 1 1.25 23.69 9.77
CA MET A 1 1.79 22.44 9.18
C MET A 1 0.63 21.78 8.46
N SER A 2 0.84 21.26 7.25
CA SER A 2 -0.24 20.62 6.49
C SER A 2 -0.60 19.27 7.13
N THR A 3 -1.88 19.00 7.31
CA THR A 3 -2.35 17.72 7.89
C THR A 3 -1.97 16.55 6.98
N LEU A 4 -1.92 15.32 7.51
CA LEU A 4 -1.63 14.14 6.68
C LEU A 4 -2.67 13.95 5.58
N LEU A 5 -3.94 14.25 5.87
CA LEU A 5 -5.00 14.21 4.88
C LEU A 5 -4.79 15.21 3.75
N GLU A 6 -4.34 16.43 4.07
CA GLU A 6 -3.96 17.42 3.05
C GLU A 6 -2.80 16.94 2.18
N LYS A 7 -1.77 16.31 2.78
CA LYS A 7 -0.67 15.71 2.00
C LYS A 7 -1.16 14.58 1.10
N ILE A 8 -2.04 13.71 1.60
CA ILE A 8 -2.60 12.59 0.82
C ILE A 8 -3.49 13.11 -0.32
N ALA A 9 -4.26 14.17 -0.07
CA ALA A 9 -5.14 14.80 -1.06
C ALA A 9 -4.40 15.81 -1.96
N SER A 10 -3.11 16.07 -1.73
CA SER A 10 -2.32 16.99 -2.56
C SER A 10 -2.27 16.54 -4.02
N ASP A 11 -2.12 17.51 -4.93
CA ASP A 11 -1.96 17.21 -6.35
C ASP A 11 -0.76 16.29 -6.60
N GLU A 12 0.35 16.52 -5.91
CA GLU A 12 1.55 15.69 -6.01
C GLU A 12 1.27 14.22 -5.67
N ALA A 13 0.66 13.94 -4.52
CA ALA A 13 0.39 12.57 -4.09
C ALA A 13 -0.66 11.89 -4.99
N ILE A 14 -1.75 12.61 -5.33
CA ILE A 14 -2.86 12.09 -6.13
C ILE A 14 -2.44 11.84 -7.58
N ASP A 15 -1.69 12.75 -8.20
CA ASP A 15 -1.24 12.59 -9.58
C ASP A 15 -0.15 11.51 -9.68
N THR A 16 0.76 11.43 -8.70
CA THR A 16 1.75 10.34 -8.65
C THR A 16 1.07 8.97 -8.48
N ALA A 17 0.07 8.88 -7.61
CA ALA A 17 -0.72 7.66 -7.43
C ALA A 17 -1.52 7.30 -8.69
N TYR A 18 -2.09 8.28 -9.37
CA TYR A 18 -2.81 8.09 -10.63
C TYR A 18 -1.90 7.59 -11.75
N GLN A 19 -0.72 8.19 -11.92
CA GLN A 19 0.28 7.74 -12.90
C GLN A 19 0.73 6.30 -12.62
N TRP A 20 1.01 5.99 -11.35
CA TRP A 20 1.32 4.62 -10.93
C TRP A 20 0.19 3.65 -11.28
N LEU A 21 -1.07 4.01 -11.00
CA LEU A 21 -2.22 3.16 -11.30
C LEU A 21 -2.36 2.92 -12.81
N CYS A 22 -2.20 3.99 -13.61
CA CYS A 22 -2.25 3.93 -15.06
C CYS A 22 -1.22 2.94 -15.62
N LYS A 23 0.02 3.03 -15.14
CA LYS A 23 1.10 2.11 -15.51
C LYS A 23 0.82 0.68 -15.03
N LYS A 24 0.46 0.51 -13.76
CA LYS A 24 0.24 -0.81 -13.14
C LYS A 24 -0.92 -1.59 -13.79
N ARG A 25 -1.96 -0.88 -14.23
CA ARG A 25 -3.15 -1.45 -14.87
C ARG A 25 -3.23 -1.13 -16.36
N GLN A 26 -2.10 -0.93 -17.05
CA GLN A 26 -2.10 -0.52 -18.46
C GLN A 26 -2.69 -1.59 -19.39
N HIS A 27 -2.45 -2.88 -19.09
CA HIS A 27 -2.92 -4.03 -19.86
C HIS A 27 -4.19 -4.67 -19.30
N TYR A 28 -4.90 -3.98 -18.39
CA TYR A 28 -6.16 -4.49 -17.88
C TYR A 28 -7.22 -4.49 -18.99
N HIS A 29 -8.15 -5.44 -18.88
CA HIS A 29 -9.24 -5.62 -19.84
C HIS A 29 -9.98 -4.30 -20.11
N PRO A 30 -10.48 -4.05 -21.34
CA PRO A 30 -11.20 -2.82 -21.67
C PRO A 30 -12.39 -2.50 -20.75
N ASN A 31 -13.04 -3.53 -20.19
CA ASN A 31 -14.17 -3.38 -19.26
C ASN A 31 -13.73 -3.17 -17.79
N ALA A 32 -12.43 -3.08 -17.51
CA ALA A 32 -11.95 -2.79 -16.16
C ALA A 32 -12.24 -1.33 -15.79
N ASP A 33 -12.59 -1.11 -14.51
CA ASP A 33 -12.96 0.19 -13.97
C ASP A 33 -11.87 1.27 -14.12
N VAL A 34 -10.60 0.88 -14.28
CA VAL A 34 -9.49 1.81 -14.54
C VAL A 34 -9.70 2.62 -15.81
N ARG A 35 -10.36 2.04 -16.83
CA ARG A 35 -10.61 2.73 -18.11
C ARG A 35 -11.61 3.87 -17.91
N GLN A 36 -12.67 3.63 -17.16
CA GLN A 36 -13.65 4.65 -16.81
C GLN A 36 -13.01 5.74 -15.94
N LEU A 37 -12.19 5.36 -14.95
CA LEU A 37 -11.47 6.32 -14.11
C LEU A 37 -10.56 7.24 -14.95
N ARG A 38 -9.80 6.70 -15.91
CA ARG A 38 -8.95 7.50 -16.80
C ARG A 38 -9.74 8.45 -17.68
N ARG A 39 -10.86 7.97 -18.24
CA ARG A 39 -11.72 8.77 -19.11
C ARG A 39 -12.26 10.02 -18.40
N TRP A 40 -12.63 9.88 -17.13
CA TRP A 40 -13.27 10.94 -16.35
C TRP A 40 -12.35 11.53 -15.28
N TRP A 41 -11.03 11.40 -15.43
CA TRP A 41 -10.09 11.74 -14.35
C TRP A 41 -10.17 13.21 -13.95
N HIS A 42 -10.28 14.12 -14.92
CA HIS A 42 -10.41 15.55 -14.67
C HIS A 42 -11.62 15.91 -13.80
N GLU A 43 -12.73 15.17 -13.93
CA GLU A 43 -13.93 15.34 -13.10
C GLU A 43 -13.81 14.62 -11.76
N LYS A 44 -13.20 13.43 -11.73
CA LYS A 44 -13.10 12.59 -10.54
C LYS A 44 -12.07 13.07 -9.53
N LYS A 45 -10.95 13.64 -9.99
CA LYS A 45 -9.85 14.12 -9.16
C LYS A 45 -10.33 15.15 -8.10
N PRO A 46 -10.98 16.27 -8.46
CA PRO A 46 -11.40 17.26 -7.46
C PRO A 46 -12.44 16.71 -6.48
N ILE A 47 -13.35 15.84 -6.93
CA ILE A 47 -14.33 15.17 -6.07
C ILE A 47 -13.62 14.28 -5.05
N LEU A 48 -12.65 13.47 -5.50
CA LEU A 48 -11.86 12.61 -4.62
C LEU A 48 -11.10 13.43 -3.57
N GLN A 49 -10.42 14.50 -3.98
CA GLN A 49 -9.68 15.37 -3.07
C GLN A 49 -10.59 15.98 -2.01
N ALA A 50 -11.77 16.48 -2.39
CA ALA A 50 -12.75 17.00 -1.44
C ALA A 50 -13.28 15.93 -0.47
N GLN A 51 -13.49 14.69 -0.94
CA GLN A 51 -13.90 13.57 -0.08
C GLN A 51 -12.82 13.18 0.93
N LEU A 52 -11.54 13.17 0.52
CA LEU A 52 -10.41 12.88 1.41
C LEU A 52 -10.25 13.96 2.48
N LEU A 53 -10.27 15.24 2.07
CA LEU A 53 -10.13 16.38 2.99
C LEU A 53 -11.27 16.46 4.01
N SER A 54 -12.49 16.07 3.62
CA SER A 54 -13.64 16.05 4.52
C SER A 54 -13.75 14.77 5.35
N GLY A 55 -12.85 13.80 5.19
CA GLY A 55 -12.91 12.50 5.88
C GLY A 55 -14.08 11.61 5.44
N ASN A 56 -14.76 11.95 4.34
CA ASN A 56 -15.95 11.26 3.85
C ASN A 56 -15.65 10.20 2.78
N PHE A 57 -14.39 10.04 2.38
CA PHE A 57 -14.01 8.98 1.46
C PHE A 57 -14.22 7.61 2.13
N GLN A 58 -15.00 6.74 1.49
CA GLN A 58 -15.24 5.38 1.95
C GLN A 58 -14.71 4.39 0.92
N PHE A 59 -13.87 3.46 1.39
CA PHE A 59 -13.43 2.33 0.60
C PHE A 59 -14.61 1.42 0.26
N ARG A 60 -14.63 0.88 -0.97
CA ARG A 60 -15.62 -0.14 -1.36
C ARG A 60 -15.21 -1.51 -0.83
N GLU A 61 -16.16 -2.44 -0.82
CA GLU A 61 -15.86 -3.82 -0.47
C GLU A 61 -14.83 -4.41 -1.45
N LEU A 62 -13.81 -5.07 -0.90
CA LEU A 62 -12.84 -5.82 -1.68
C LEU A 62 -13.55 -6.98 -2.38
N ARG A 63 -13.46 -7.05 -3.72
CA ARG A 63 -14.07 -8.14 -4.47
C ARG A 63 -13.16 -9.35 -4.46
N LEU A 64 -13.67 -10.49 -4.01
CA LEU A 64 -12.97 -11.77 -4.10
C LEU A 64 -13.50 -12.55 -5.31
N ILE A 65 -12.65 -12.73 -6.32
CA ILE A 65 -12.95 -13.55 -7.49
C ILE A 65 -12.33 -14.92 -7.27
N ARG A 66 -13.16 -15.95 -7.07
CA ARG A 66 -12.70 -17.33 -6.86
C ARG A 66 -12.62 -18.04 -8.22
N GLY A 67 -11.42 -18.44 -8.61
CA GLY A 67 -11.19 -19.41 -9.69
C GLY A 67 -10.85 -20.79 -9.12
N GLU A 68 -10.76 -21.79 -9.99
CA GLU A 68 -10.47 -23.18 -9.61
C GLU A 68 -9.08 -23.33 -8.96
N GLU A 69 -8.06 -22.68 -9.52
CA GLU A 69 -6.67 -22.78 -9.03
C GLU A 69 -6.27 -21.63 -8.11
N LYS A 70 -6.93 -20.46 -8.26
CA LYS A 70 -6.55 -19.25 -7.53
C LYS A 70 -7.75 -18.36 -7.25
N SER A 71 -7.70 -17.73 -6.08
CA SER A 71 -8.55 -16.60 -5.77
C SER A 71 -7.80 -15.29 -6.02
N ILE A 72 -8.51 -14.28 -6.53
CA ILE A 72 -7.98 -12.94 -6.79
C ILE A 72 -8.75 -11.94 -5.95
N GLU A 73 -8.03 -11.19 -5.13
CA GLU A 73 -8.54 -10.02 -4.44
C GLU A 73 -8.44 -8.80 -5.36
N TRP A 74 -9.58 -8.17 -5.61
CA TRP A 74 -9.71 -7.11 -6.60
C TRP A 74 -10.19 -5.80 -5.99
N TRP A 75 -9.24 -4.88 -5.81
CA TRP A 75 -9.50 -3.51 -5.42
C TRP A 75 -10.05 -2.70 -6.58
N SER A 76 -11.07 -1.86 -6.31
CA SER A 76 -11.48 -0.86 -7.26
C SER A 76 -10.30 0.06 -7.62
N SER A 77 -10.32 0.60 -8.83
CA SER A 77 -9.25 1.48 -9.31
C SER A 77 -9.11 2.74 -8.47
N LEU A 78 -10.22 3.26 -7.94
CA LEU A 78 -10.21 4.43 -7.06
C LEU A 78 -9.61 4.08 -5.68
N ASP A 79 -10.01 2.96 -5.08
CA ASP A 79 -9.46 2.51 -3.79
C ASP A 79 -7.97 2.20 -3.89
N ALA A 80 -7.54 1.56 -4.97
CA ALA A 80 -6.13 1.28 -5.21
C ALA A 80 -5.30 2.57 -5.38
N LEU A 81 -5.90 3.61 -5.97
CA LEU A 81 -5.28 4.93 -6.07
C LEU A 81 -5.12 5.57 -4.70
N VAL A 82 -6.18 5.60 -3.89
CA VAL A 82 -6.12 6.16 -2.52
C VAL A 82 -5.12 5.41 -1.66
N ASN A 83 -5.14 4.08 -1.68
CA ASN A 83 -4.14 3.26 -0.99
C ASN A 83 -2.71 3.61 -1.45
N LYS A 84 -2.50 3.89 -2.74
CA LYS A 84 -1.20 4.31 -3.25
C LYS A 84 -0.81 5.70 -2.78
N ALA A 85 -1.73 6.67 -2.78
CA ALA A 85 -1.50 8.02 -2.28
C ALA A 85 -1.14 8.00 -0.78
N MET A 86 -1.90 7.26 0.02
CA MET A 86 -1.58 6.99 1.43
C MET A 86 -0.19 6.35 1.56
N THR A 87 0.12 5.33 0.77
CA THR A 87 1.44 4.69 0.81
C THR A 87 2.56 5.69 0.55
N ILE A 88 2.41 6.60 -0.42
CA ILE A 88 3.42 7.61 -0.76
C ILE A 88 3.72 8.48 0.46
N VAL A 89 2.68 9.07 1.06
CA VAL A 89 2.82 9.97 2.21
C VAL A 89 3.31 9.23 3.46
N LEU A 90 2.69 8.11 3.81
CA LEU A 90 3.03 7.37 5.03
C LEU A 90 4.43 6.76 4.97
N THR A 91 4.95 6.43 3.78
CA THR A 91 6.32 5.91 3.64
C THR A 91 7.36 6.91 4.15
N GLU A 92 7.15 8.21 3.99
CA GLU A 92 8.10 9.23 4.49
C GLU A 92 8.24 9.19 6.01
N HIS A 93 7.15 8.88 6.71
CA HIS A 93 7.11 8.82 8.16
C HIS A 93 7.55 7.45 8.70
N LEU A 94 7.19 6.36 8.00
CA LEU A 94 7.42 5.00 8.48
C LEU A 94 8.79 4.45 8.08
N LYS A 95 9.31 4.79 6.90
CA LYS A 95 10.60 4.26 6.43
C LYS A 95 11.77 4.53 7.39
N PRO A 96 11.89 5.71 8.04
CA PRO A 96 12.97 5.97 8.99
C PRO A 96 12.92 5.11 10.26
N VAL A 97 11.75 4.61 10.66
CA VAL A 97 11.58 3.83 11.89
C VAL A 97 11.55 2.32 11.65
N LEU A 98 11.30 1.89 10.41
CA LEU A 98 11.30 0.48 10.03
C LEU A 98 12.73 -0.07 9.93
N SER A 99 12.91 -1.31 10.38
CA SER A 99 14.21 -1.99 10.32
C SER A 99 14.71 -2.12 8.88
N THR A 100 16.01 -1.89 8.68
CA THR A 100 16.70 -2.14 7.40
C THR A 100 16.70 -3.63 7.00
N ARG A 101 16.42 -4.54 7.96
CA ARG A 101 16.21 -5.98 7.71
C ARG A 101 14.80 -6.32 7.20
N CYS A 102 13.93 -5.33 7.03
CA CYS A 102 12.67 -5.53 6.30
C CYS A 102 12.94 -5.57 4.78
N PHE A 103 13.45 -6.70 4.29
CA PHE A 103 13.92 -6.85 2.90
C PHE A 103 12.87 -6.66 1.81
N HIS A 104 11.58 -6.78 2.13
CA HIS A 104 10.50 -6.53 1.19
C HIS A 104 10.35 -5.05 0.82
N LEU A 105 10.89 -4.14 1.63
CA LEU A 105 10.86 -2.70 1.38
C LEU A 105 11.86 -2.32 0.29
N ALA A 106 11.46 -1.38 -0.57
CA ALA A 106 12.32 -0.87 -1.63
C ALA A 106 13.57 -0.19 -1.04
N GLY A 107 14.74 -0.59 -1.54
CA GLY A 107 16.05 -0.11 -1.08
C GLY A 107 16.78 -1.06 -0.13
N ASN A 108 16.10 -2.08 0.43
CA ASN A 108 16.73 -3.01 1.39
C ASN A 108 17.34 -4.27 0.72
N GLY A 109 17.33 -4.35 -0.61
CA GLY A 109 17.96 -5.45 -1.36
C GLY A 109 17.04 -6.61 -1.74
N GLY A 110 15.77 -6.61 -1.34
CA GLY A 110 14.78 -7.60 -1.77
C GLY A 110 15.07 -9.01 -1.27
N LEU A 111 14.42 -9.99 -1.89
CA LEU A 111 14.61 -11.41 -1.56
C LEU A 111 16.09 -11.84 -1.65
N LYS A 112 16.82 -11.35 -2.66
CA LYS A 112 18.25 -11.64 -2.81
C LYS A 112 19.11 -11.00 -1.71
N GLY A 113 18.70 -9.86 -1.17
CA GLY A 113 19.34 -9.23 0.00
C GLY A 113 19.16 -10.08 1.23
N ALA A 114 17.94 -10.56 1.49
CA ALA A 114 17.64 -11.42 2.63
C ALA A 114 18.46 -12.72 2.61
N VAL A 115 18.51 -13.39 1.45
CA VAL A 115 19.29 -14.64 1.29
C VAL A 115 20.78 -14.41 1.53
N ARG A 116 21.33 -13.28 1.04
CA ARG A 116 22.73 -12.94 1.28
C ARG A 116 23.01 -12.66 2.77
N GLU A 117 22.14 -11.92 3.45
CA GLU A 117 22.31 -11.67 4.89
C GLU A 117 22.29 -12.97 5.70
N VAL A 118 21.39 -13.91 5.40
CA VAL A 118 21.40 -15.22 6.06
C VAL A 118 22.68 -15.99 5.74
N ALA A 119 23.07 -16.04 4.46
CA ALA A 119 24.26 -16.78 4.03
C ALA A 119 25.55 -16.28 4.69
N THR A 120 25.70 -14.97 4.94
CA THR A 120 26.88 -14.42 5.60
C THR A 120 26.92 -14.65 7.10
N ASN A 121 25.80 -15.03 7.73
CA ASN A 121 25.70 -15.18 9.19
C ASN A 121 25.49 -16.63 9.65
N VAL A 122 25.10 -17.55 8.75
CA VAL A 122 24.74 -18.93 9.12
C VAL A 122 25.91 -19.75 9.65
N GLU A 123 27.15 -19.45 9.24
CA GLU A 123 28.35 -20.16 9.72
C GLU A 123 28.61 -19.88 11.21
N GLU A 124 28.43 -18.63 11.66
CA GLU A 124 28.59 -18.23 13.07
C GLU A 124 27.31 -18.46 13.91
N HIS A 125 26.18 -18.68 13.25
CA HIS A 125 24.87 -18.93 13.87
C HIS A 125 24.26 -20.23 13.33
N PRO A 126 24.71 -21.40 13.83
CA PRO A 126 24.37 -22.70 13.24
C PRO A 126 22.91 -23.12 13.45
N PHE A 127 22.17 -22.43 14.32
CA PHE A 127 20.76 -22.72 14.59
C PHE A 127 19.85 -21.62 14.01
N VAL A 128 18.83 -22.04 13.27
CA VAL A 128 17.85 -21.14 12.65
C VAL A 128 16.48 -21.35 13.29
N PHE A 129 15.89 -20.27 13.81
CA PHE A 129 14.50 -20.25 14.25
C PHE A 129 13.60 -19.71 13.13
N ARG A 130 12.83 -20.60 12.51
CA ARG A 130 11.91 -20.23 11.43
C ARG A 130 10.50 -20.05 11.97
N THR A 131 9.94 -18.86 11.77
CA THR A 131 8.56 -18.53 12.12
C THR A 131 7.82 -18.00 10.91
N ASP A 132 6.52 -18.25 10.85
CA ASP A 132 5.62 -17.68 9.85
C ASP A 132 4.29 -17.29 10.51
N VAL A 133 3.62 -16.25 9.98
CA VAL A 133 2.35 -15.76 10.52
C VAL A 133 1.19 -16.28 9.67
N LYS A 134 0.48 -17.28 10.20
CA LYS A 134 -0.70 -17.85 9.54
C LYS A 134 -1.79 -16.79 9.40
N GLY A 135 -2.22 -16.54 8.17
CA GLY A 135 -3.37 -15.68 7.90
C GLY A 135 -3.16 -14.23 8.32
N TYR A 136 -1.94 -13.68 8.17
CA TYR A 136 -1.53 -12.34 8.60
C TYR A 136 -2.66 -11.31 8.57
N TYR A 137 -3.16 -10.92 7.39
CA TYR A 137 -4.22 -9.92 7.26
C TYR A 137 -5.55 -10.31 7.90
N ALA A 138 -5.89 -11.59 7.94
CA ALA A 138 -7.13 -12.08 8.55
C ALA A 138 -7.07 -12.08 10.08
N SER A 139 -5.87 -12.08 10.67
CA SER A 139 -5.67 -12.15 12.12
C SER A 139 -5.18 -10.85 12.77
N ILE A 140 -4.96 -9.78 12.00
CA ILE A 140 -4.47 -8.50 12.56
C ILE A 140 -5.53 -7.92 13.51
N ASN A 141 -5.10 -7.60 14.74
CA ASN A 141 -5.90 -6.78 15.65
C ASN A 141 -5.79 -5.31 15.25
N HIS A 142 -6.87 -4.74 14.72
CA HIS A 142 -6.88 -3.37 14.23
C HIS A 142 -6.60 -2.33 15.32
N LYS A 143 -7.02 -2.56 16.57
CA LYS A 143 -6.72 -1.62 17.67
C LYS A 143 -5.21 -1.53 17.90
N ILE A 144 -4.54 -2.69 18.03
CA ILE A 144 -3.09 -2.74 18.23
C ILE A 144 -2.36 -2.11 17.05
N LEU A 145 -2.79 -2.40 15.82
CA LEU A 145 -2.20 -1.79 14.61
C LEU A 145 -2.31 -0.27 14.66
N MET A 146 -3.49 0.28 14.94
CA MET A 146 -3.70 1.72 14.97
C MET A 146 -2.96 2.38 16.14
N ASP A 147 -2.86 1.73 17.30
CA ASP A 147 -2.06 2.21 18.43
C ASP A 147 -0.57 2.33 18.03
N ILE A 148 -0.01 1.33 17.33
CA ILE A 148 1.37 1.36 16.82
C ILE A 148 1.55 2.46 15.77
N VAL A 149 0.61 2.61 14.83
CA VAL A 149 0.66 3.67 13.81
C VAL A 149 0.68 5.05 14.47
N GLY A 150 -0.15 5.29 15.48
CA GLY A 150 -0.19 6.55 16.22
C GLY A 150 1.10 6.90 16.97
N LEU A 151 1.95 5.92 17.29
CA LEU A 151 3.27 6.19 17.88
C LEU A 151 4.25 6.82 16.89
N HIS A 152 4.14 6.45 15.61
CA HIS A 152 5.09 6.82 14.56
C HIS A 152 4.60 7.93 13.64
N ILE A 153 3.29 8.15 13.59
CA ILE A 153 2.65 9.14 12.74
C ILE A 153 2.02 10.20 13.64
N LYS A 154 2.80 11.25 13.91
CA LYS A 154 2.39 12.40 14.72
C LYS A 154 2.09 13.58 13.81
N GLU A 155 0.96 14.26 14.04
CA GLU A 155 0.61 15.53 13.40
C GLU A 155 1.45 16.70 13.94
#